data_AF-A0A2Z5BM20-F1
#
_entry.id   AF-A0A2Z5BM20-F1
#
_cell.length_a   1.000
_cell.length_b   1.000
_cell.length_c   1.000
_cell.angle_alpha   90.00
_cell.angle_beta   90.00
_cell.angle_gamma   90.00
#
_symmetry.space_group_name_H-M   'P 1'
#
loop_
_entity.id
_entity.type
_entity.pdbx_description
1 polymer ?
#
loop_
_entity_poly.entity_id
_entity_poly.type
_entity_poly.pdbx_seq_one_letter_code
_entity_poly.pdbx_strand_id
1 'polypeptide(L)'
;MEGLRLAWARVPAARPDRRTVAWALLRGLLADAGSPHAVLTNPCPRCGGPHGPVRVNDEQWFAAVTYAGASAIVGIHPRAGAAGFALDAEPLHDSVREAAGGAPGGLRRWVRVEAALKATGLGLRVDPASVHVAARDDSTDWSASVPDEARQSVVTARGQDLSCGPPGILLCAALVP
;
A
#
# COMPACT_ATOMS: atom_id res chain seq x y z
N MET A 1 11.64 7.11 -2.30
CA MET A 1 10.30 7.75 -2.24
C MET A 1 10.32 8.88 -1.21
N GLU A 2 10.62 10.09 -1.66
CA GLU A 2 10.77 11.26 -0.78
C GLU A 2 9.45 11.69 -0.14
N GLY A 3 9.47 12.13 1.12
CA GLY A 3 8.28 12.61 1.84
C GLY A 3 7.37 11.53 2.42
N LEU A 4 7.63 10.24 2.14
CA LEU A 4 6.93 9.13 2.78
C LEU A 4 7.21 9.11 4.30
N ARG A 5 6.13 9.10 5.09
CA ARG A 5 6.18 8.83 6.54
C ARG A 5 5.47 7.52 6.83
N LEU A 6 6.06 6.69 7.68
CA LEU A 6 5.57 5.34 8.00
C LEU A 6 5.43 5.16 9.51
N ALA A 7 4.43 4.37 9.90
CA ALA A 7 4.28 3.87 11.26
C ALA A 7 3.69 2.47 11.22
N TRP A 8 4.03 1.65 12.22
CA TRP A 8 3.46 0.32 12.35
C TRP A 8 3.34 -0.07 13.82
N ALA A 9 2.45 -1.01 14.09
CA ALA A 9 2.30 -1.63 15.39
C ALA A 9 1.86 -3.09 15.25
N ARG A 10 2.26 -3.90 16.22
CA ARG A 10 1.70 -5.25 16.37
C ARG A 10 0.25 -5.14 16.84
N VAL A 11 -0.65 -5.83 16.16
CA VAL A 11 -2.06 -5.98 16.52
C VAL A 11 -2.17 -7.20 17.43
N PRO A 12 -2.53 -7.03 18.72
CA PRO A 12 -2.71 -8.16 19.62
C PRO A 12 -3.92 -9.01 19.19
N ALA A 13 -3.87 -10.32 19.48
CA ALA A 13 -4.99 -11.22 19.17
C ALA A 13 -6.23 -10.94 20.04
N ALA A 14 -6.01 -10.48 21.28
CA ALA A 14 -7.05 -9.89 22.10
C ALA A 14 -7.25 -8.43 21.65
N ARG A 15 -8.50 -8.00 21.43
CA ARG A 15 -8.90 -6.67 20.94
C ARG A 15 -7.97 -5.53 21.43
N PRO A 16 -7.67 -4.52 20.59
CA PRO A 16 -8.52 -3.95 19.54
C PRO A 16 -8.47 -4.65 18.17
N ASP A 17 -9.45 -4.35 17.30
CA ASP A 17 -9.38 -4.79 15.91
C ASP A 17 -8.24 -4.08 15.16
N ARG A 18 -7.70 -4.74 14.12
CA ARG A 18 -6.56 -4.23 13.32
C ARG A 18 -6.81 -2.84 12.72
N ARG A 19 -8.06 -2.51 12.41
CA ARG A 19 -8.43 -1.22 11.80
C ARG A 19 -8.34 -0.10 12.83
N THR A 20 -8.79 -0.31 14.07
CA THR A 20 -8.65 0.67 15.15
C THR A 20 -7.18 1.05 15.33
N VAL A 21 -6.27 0.06 15.34
CA VAL A 21 -4.82 0.29 15.47
C VAL A 21 -4.29 1.10 14.28
N ALA A 22 -4.58 0.68 13.05
CA ALA A 22 -4.13 1.40 11.85
C ALA A 22 -4.61 2.85 11.81
N TRP A 23 -5.89 3.09 12.17
CA TRP A 23 -6.46 4.43 12.18
C TRP A 23 -5.84 5.33 13.27
N ALA A 24 -5.47 4.76 14.42
CA ALA A 24 -4.73 5.50 15.45
C ALA A 24 -3.34 5.91 14.95
N LEU A 25 -2.62 4.99 14.29
CA LEU A 25 -1.30 5.29 13.71
C LEU A 25 -1.38 6.37 12.62
N LEU A 26 -2.36 6.29 11.70
CA LEU A 26 -2.55 7.31 10.67
C LEU A 26 -2.82 8.70 11.26
N ARG A 27 -3.66 8.78 12.30
CA ARG A 27 -3.93 10.05 12.99
C ARG A 27 -2.67 10.61 13.64
N GLY A 28 -1.83 9.77 14.24
CA GLY A 28 -0.53 10.18 14.76
C GLY A 28 0.35 10.77 13.67
N LEU A 29 0.54 10.05 12.56
CA LEU A 29 1.34 10.53 11.42
C LEU A 29 0.83 11.86 10.85
N LEU A 30 -0.50 12.01 10.71
CA LEU A 30 -1.11 13.24 10.21
C LEU A 30 -0.95 14.40 11.19
N ALA A 31 -1.08 14.17 12.49
CA ALA A 31 -0.83 15.19 13.51
C ALA A 31 0.63 15.66 13.48
N ASP A 32 1.59 14.73 13.44
CA ASP A 32 3.03 15.02 13.32
C ASP A 32 3.37 15.72 11.99
N ALA A 33 2.52 15.60 10.99
CA ALA A 33 2.63 16.26 9.69
C ALA A 33 1.91 17.62 9.61
N GLY A 34 1.32 18.09 10.72
CA GLY A 34 0.64 19.39 10.78
C GLY A 34 -0.85 19.35 10.41
N SER A 35 -1.44 18.17 10.24
CA SER A 35 -2.87 17.97 9.93
C SER A 35 -3.62 17.20 11.05
N PRO A 36 -3.62 17.68 12.31
CA PRO A 36 -4.21 16.95 13.46
C PRO A 36 -5.73 16.79 13.38
N HIS A 37 -6.42 17.59 12.56
CA HIS A 37 -7.87 17.55 12.36
C HIS A 37 -8.28 16.88 11.05
N ALA A 38 -7.34 16.24 10.35
CA ALA A 38 -7.64 15.53 9.12
C ALA A 38 -8.69 14.41 9.34
N VAL A 39 -9.73 14.42 8.51
CA VAL A 39 -10.79 13.41 8.56
C VAL A 39 -10.42 12.25 7.65
N LEU A 40 -10.41 11.04 8.22
CA LEU A 40 -10.17 9.80 7.49
C LEU A 40 -11.50 9.14 7.10
N THR A 41 -11.62 8.73 5.84
CA THR A 41 -12.73 7.92 5.33
C THR A 41 -12.21 6.79 4.46
N ASN A 42 -12.99 5.74 4.22
CA ASN A 42 -12.59 4.69 3.27
C ASN A 42 -13.77 4.01 2.57
N PRO A 43 -14.67 4.78 1.91
CA PRO A 43 -15.80 4.19 1.20
C PRO A 43 -15.30 3.36 0.01
N CYS A 44 -15.81 2.15 -0.12
CA CYS A 44 -15.55 1.32 -1.28
C CYS A 44 -16.18 1.96 -2.52
N PRO A 45 -15.43 2.18 -3.61
CA PRO A 45 -16.00 2.75 -4.83
C PRO A 45 -17.03 1.83 -5.52
N ARG A 46 -17.13 0.57 -5.11
CA ARG A 46 -18.08 -0.41 -5.67
C ARG A 46 -19.38 -0.52 -4.87
N CYS A 47 -19.30 -0.63 -3.54
CA CYS A 47 -20.47 -0.89 -2.69
C CYS A 47 -20.71 0.15 -1.59
N GLY A 48 -19.84 1.17 -1.46
CA GLY A 48 -19.93 2.20 -0.42
C GLY A 48 -19.47 1.76 0.98
N GLY A 49 -19.26 0.46 1.23
CA GLY A 49 -18.84 -0.07 2.52
C GLY A 49 -17.45 0.40 2.99
N PRO A 50 -17.10 0.27 4.28
CA PRO A 50 -15.89 0.84 4.87
C PRO A 50 -14.64 -0.01 4.61
N HIS A 51 -14.41 -0.42 3.37
CA HIS A 51 -13.27 -1.26 2.97
C HIS A 51 -12.64 -0.82 1.64
N GLY A 52 -12.89 0.44 1.25
CA GLY A 52 -12.17 1.08 0.15
C GLY A 52 -10.77 1.57 0.57
N PRO A 53 -10.04 2.18 -0.38
CA PRO A 53 -8.82 2.92 -0.09
C PRO A 53 -9.07 4.02 0.95
N VAL A 54 -8.09 4.27 1.82
CA VAL A 54 -8.18 5.36 2.79
C VAL A 54 -8.08 6.71 2.06
N ARG A 55 -8.95 7.63 2.44
CA ARG A 55 -8.97 9.01 1.95
C ARG A 55 -8.80 9.93 3.15
N VAL A 56 -7.95 10.93 2.98
CA VAL A 56 -7.84 12.06 3.88
C VAL A 56 -8.67 13.19 3.27
N ASN A 57 -9.55 13.83 4.04
CA ASN A 57 -10.30 15.03 3.60
C ASN A 57 -9.42 16.29 3.53
N ASP A 58 -8.11 16.11 3.44
CA ASP A 58 -7.08 17.13 3.30
C ASP A 58 -6.42 16.89 1.94
N GLU A 59 -6.31 17.94 1.13
CA GLU A 59 -5.72 17.86 -0.21
C GLU A 59 -4.20 17.70 -0.19
N GLN A 60 -3.58 17.73 1.00
CA GLN A 60 -2.13 17.62 1.14
C GLN A 60 -1.62 16.18 1.17
N TRP A 61 -2.41 15.23 1.69
CA TRP A 61 -1.89 13.90 2.03
C TRP A 61 -2.66 12.75 1.37
N PHE A 62 -1.91 11.79 0.84
CA PHE A 62 -2.38 10.42 0.70
C PHE A 62 -2.19 9.68 2.02
N ALA A 63 -3.06 8.69 2.27
CA ALA A 63 -2.91 7.76 3.38
C ALA A 63 -3.12 6.33 2.87
N ALA A 64 -2.28 5.41 3.31
CA ALA A 64 -2.33 4.00 2.96
C ALA A 64 -2.25 3.13 4.21
N VAL A 65 -2.91 1.98 4.14
CA VAL A 65 -2.92 0.95 5.18
C VAL A 65 -2.71 -0.40 4.52
N THR A 66 -1.81 -1.20 5.09
CA THR A 66 -1.66 -2.62 4.77
C THR A 66 -1.53 -3.43 6.06
N TYR A 67 -1.85 -4.72 5.99
CA TYR A 67 -1.77 -5.64 7.11
C TYR A 67 -0.96 -6.85 6.67
N ALA A 68 0.01 -7.25 7.49
CA ALA A 68 0.85 -8.42 7.21
C ALA A 68 1.10 -9.18 8.52
N GLY A 69 0.68 -10.44 8.57
CA GLY A 69 0.69 -11.22 9.80
C GLY A 69 -0.07 -10.52 10.94
N ALA A 70 0.60 -10.34 12.08
CA ALA A 70 0.06 -9.64 13.24
C ALA A 70 0.37 -8.13 13.24
N SER A 71 0.66 -7.51 12.09
CA SER A 71 1.07 -6.10 12.02
C SER A 71 0.07 -5.26 11.24
N ALA A 72 -0.22 -4.07 11.78
CA ALA A 72 -0.84 -2.97 11.04
C ALA A 72 0.26 -1.99 10.62
N ILE A 73 0.35 -1.71 9.33
CA ILE A 73 1.37 -0.83 8.75
C ILE A 73 0.65 0.27 7.99
N VAL A 74 1.04 1.51 8.26
CA VAL A 74 0.42 2.68 7.64
C VAL A 74 1.47 3.63 7.13
N GLY A 75 1.09 4.43 6.14
CA GLY A 75 1.93 5.50 5.65
C GLY A 75 1.14 6.66 5.11
N ILE A 76 1.76 7.84 5.13
CA ILE A 76 1.27 9.04 4.45
C ILE A 76 2.34 9.56 3.48
N HIS A 77 1.88 10.13 2.38
CA HIS A 77 2.74 10.71 1.36
C HIS A 77 2.12 12.03 0.86
N PRO A 78 2.91 13.08 0.57
CA PRO A 78 2.39 14.30 -0.02
C PRO A 78 1.65 14.02 -1.34
N ARG A 79 0.55 14.74 -1.59
CA ARG A 79 -0.19 14.66 -2.87
C ARG A 79 0.45 15.45 -4.00
N ALA A 80 1.26 16.46 -3.67
CA ALA A 80 1.88 17.31 -4.65
C ALA A 80 2.71 16.48 -5.65
N GLY A 81 2.33 16.55 -6.94
CA GLY A 81 3.03 15.83 -8.02
C GLY A 81 2.78 14.32 -8.05
N ALA A 82 1.67 13.83 -7.48
CA ALA A 82 1.28 12.43 -7.59
C ALA A 82 -0.25 12.26 -7.69
N ALA A 83 -0.68 11.35 -8.57
CA ALA A 83 -2.06 10.95 -8.76
C ALA A 83 -2.51 9.83 -7.81
N GLY A 84 -1.60 9.07 -7.20
CA GLY A 84 -1.94 7.98 -6.30
C GLY A 84 -0.77 7.46 -5.47
N PHE A 85 -1.08 6.87 -4.32
CA PHE A 85 -0.10 6.29 -3.39
C PHE A 85 -0.71 5.07 -2.69
N ALA A 86 0.09 4.03 -2.50
CA ALA A 86 -0.32 2.87 -1.71
C ALA A 86 0.87 2.12 -1.09
N LEU A 87 0.53 1.27 -0.13
CA LEU A 87 1.41 0.29 0.48
C LEU A 87 0.86 -1.11 0.22
N ASP A 88 1.76 -2.07 0.09
CA ASP A 88 1.45 -3.48 0.23
C ASP A 88 2.52 -4.20 1.06
N ALA A 89 2.12 -5.24 1.78
CA ALA A 89 3.04 -5.94 2.66
C ALA A 89 2.62 -7.39 2.89
N GLU A 90 3.61 -8.27 3.01
CA GLU A 90 3.42 -9.69 3.27
C GLU A 90 4.49 -10.23 4.22
N PRO A 91 4.18 -11.18 5.12
CA PRO A 91 5.20 -11.89 5.88
C PRO A 91 6.20 -12.57 4.94
N LEU A 92 7.49 -12.51 5.24
CA LEU A 92 8.52 -13.24 4.49
C LEU A 92 8.27 -14.76 4.53
N HIS A 93 7.78 -15.24 5.67
CA HIS A 93 7.39 -16.63 5.90
C HIS A 93 5.92 -16.71 6.28
N ASP A 94 5.18 -17.53 5.55
CA ASP A 94 3.76 -17.79 5.79
C ASP A 94 3.46 -19.23 5.38
N SER A 95 3.15 -20.08 6.36
CA SER A 95 2.99 -21.51 6.14
C SER A 95 1.80 -21.85 5.23
N VAL A 96 0.75 -21.04 5.25
CA VAL A 96 -0.44 -21.26 4.41
C VAL A 96 -0.10 -20.95 2.95
N ARG A 97 0.55 -19.81 2.70
CA ARG A 97 1.00 -19.42 1.35
C ARG A 97 2.06 -20.37 0.82
N GLU A 98 3.01 -20.78 1.64
CA GLU A 98 4.06 -21.74 1.27
C GLU A 98 3.46 -23.10 0.92
N ALA A 99 2.50 -23.61 1.71
CA ALA A 99 1.77 -24.84 1.38
C ALA A 99 0.93 -24.73 0.10
N ALA A 100 0.48 -23.53 -0.26
CA ALA A 100 -0.24 -23.24 -1.51
C ALA A 100 0.67 -23.07 -2.73
N GLY A 101 1.98 -23.29 -2.61
CA GLY A 101 2.95 -23.16 -3.71
C GLY A 101 3.62 -21.78 -3.83
N GLY A 102 3.43 -20.91 -2.84
CA GLY A 102 4.03 -19.58 -2.79
C GLY A 102 3.23 -18.51 -3.54
N ALA A 103 3.80 -17.30 -3.64
CA ALA A 103 3.18 -16.20 -4.38
C ALA A 103 3.52 -16.30 -5.88
N PRO A 104 2.56 -16.10 -6.81
CA PRO A 104 2.81 -16.10 -8.24
C PRO A 104 3.94 -15.15 -8.67
N GLY A 105 4.97 -15.71 -9.32
CA GLY A 105 6.17 -14.95 -9.73
C GLY A 105 7.09 -14.51 -8.57
N GLY A 106 6.91 -15.09 -7.39
CA GLY A 106 7.69 -14.82 -6.19
C GLY A 106 7.10 -13.71 -5.31
N LEU A 107 7.33 -13.82 -3.99
CA LEU A 107 6.78 -12.91 -2.99
C LEU A 107 7.08 -11.43 -3.29
N ARG A 108 8.31 -11.14 -3.72
CA ARG A 108 8.70 -9.77 -4.02
C ARG A 108 7.93 -9.19 -5.21
N ARG A 109 7.79 -9.94 -6.30
CA ARG A 109 6.99 -9.49 -7.44
C ARG A 109 5.54 -9.27 -7.02
N TRP A 110 4.97 -10.20 -6.25
CA TRP A 110 3.60 -10.11 -5.76
C TRP A 110 3.34 -8.81 -4.99
N VAL A 111 4.13 -8.51 -3.96
CA VAL A 111 3.93 -7.31 -3.13
C VAL A 111 4.11 -6.02 -3.95
N ARG A 112 5.04 -5.99 -4.91
CA ARG A 112 5.19 -4.84 -5.83
C ARG A 112 3.97 -4.65 -6.73
N VAL A 113 3.44 -5.73 -7.31
CA VAL A 113 2.24 -5.69 -8.15
C VAL A 113 1.03 -5.21 -7.36
N GLU A 114 0.80 -5.76 -6.17
CA GLU A 114 -0.31 -5.34 -5.29
C GLU A 114 -0.18 -3.86 -4.88
N ALA A 115 1.02 -3.39 -4.52
CA ALA A 115 1.24 -1.98 -4.23
C ALA A 115 0.91 -1.08 -5.44
N ALA A 116 1.36 -1.45 -6.64
CA ALA A 116 1.07 -0.70 -7.87
C ALA A 116 -0.43 -0.69 -8.21
N LEU A 117 -1.10 -1.84 -8.11
CA LEU A 117 -2.54 -1.97 -8.36
C LEU A 117 -3.38 -1.17 -7.36
N LYS A 118 -2.95 -1.10 -6.09
CA LYS A 118 -3.56 -0.24 -5.08
C LYS A 118 -3.33 1.24 -5.37
N ALA A 119 -2.11 1.65 -5.72
CA ALA A 119 -1.77 3.05 -5.98
C ALA A 119 -2.50 3.61 -7.22
N THR A 120 -2.67 2.79 -8.26
CA THR A 120 -3.43 3.14 -9.46
C THR A 120 -4.95 3.04 -9.28
N GLY A 121 -5.41 2.36 -8.23
CA GLY A 121 -6.83 2.09 -8.00
C GLY A 121 -7.45 1.09 -8.98
N LEU A 122 -6.62 0.29 -9.67
CA LEU A 122 -7.02 -0.65 -10.73
C LEU A 122 -7.10 -2.12 -10.28
N GLY A 123 -6.74 -2.45 -9.03
CA GLY A 123 -6.56 -3.85 -8.58
C GLY A 123 -7.75 -4.81 -8.70
N LEU A 124 -8.99 -4.33 -8.84
CA LEU A 124 -10.14 -5.21 -9.11
C LEU A 124 -10.47 -5.37 -10.60
N ARG A 125 -9.77 -4.66 -11.48
CA ARG A 125 -10.03 -4.59 -12.92
C ARG A 125 -8.90 -5.18 -13.77
N VAL A 126 -7.72 -5.33 -13.20
CA VAL A 126 -6.50 -5.73 -13.90
C VAL A 126 -6.02 -7.05 -13.33
N ASP A 127 -5.74 -8.00 -14.20
CA ASP A 127 -5.08 -9.25 -13.83
C ASP A 127 -3.65 -8.94 -13.33
N PRO A 128 -3.27 -9.31 -12.09
CA PRO A 128 -1.90 -9.16 -11.58
C PRO A 128 -0.80 -9.78 -12.47
N ALA A 129 -1.13 -10.80 -13.27
CA ALA A 129 -0.19 -11.40 -14.21
C ALA A 129 0.17 -10.46 -15.37
N SER A 130 -0.75 -9.56 -15.74
CA SER A 130 -0.53 -8.57 -16.82
C SER A 130 0.33 -7.39 -16.42
N VAL A 131 0.59 -7.19 -15.11
CA VAL A 131 1.43 -6.11 -14.61
C VAL A 131 2.91 -6.43 -14.84
N HIS A 132 3.58 -5.56 -15.58
CA HIS A 132 5.02 -5.68 -15.84
C HIS A 132 5.81 -4.85 -14.84
N VAL A 133 6.63 -5.51 -14.02
CA VAL A 133 7.51 -4.86 -13.03
C VAL A 133 8.95 -4.91 -13.51
N ALA A 134 9.59 -3.75 -13.60
CA ALA A 134 11.01 -3.61 -13.91
C ALA A 134 11.74 -3.03 -12.68
N ALA A 135 12.84 -3.67 -12.27
CA ALA A 135 13.73 -3.11 -11.27
C ALA A 135 14.41 -1.85 -11.82
N ARG A 136 14.69 -0.90 -10.93
CA ARG A 136 15.49 0.29 -11.19
C ARG A 136 16.66 0.28 -10.20
N ASP A 137 17.84 0.65 -10.67
CA ASP A 137 19.02 0.82 -9.81
C ASP A 137 19.35 -0.40 -8.92
N ASP A 138 19.70 -0.21 -7.65
CA ASP A 138 20.24 -1.18 -6.66
C ASP A 138 19.25 -2.27 -6.18
N SER A 139 18.23 -2.57 -6.99
CA SER A 139 17.15 -3.54 -6.81
C SER A 139 16.00 -3.14 -5.88
N THR A 140 16.15 -2.09 -5.07
CA THR A 140 15.09 -1.66 -4.13
C THR A 140 14.05 -0.77 -4.80
N ASP A 141 14.47 0.07 -5.74
CA ASP A 141 13.56 0.86 -6.56
C ASP A 141 13.04 0.05 -7.76
N TRP A 142 11.83 0.37 -8.18
CA TRP A 142 11.19 -0.32 -9.31
C TRP A 142 10.12 0.56 -9.98
N SER A 143 9.72 0.16 -11.17
CA SER A 143 8.55 0.69 -11.86
C SER A 143 7.61 -0.42 -12.28
N ALA A 144 6.31 -0.15 -12.28
CA ALA A 144 5.30 -1.06 -12.79
C ALA A 144 4.48 -0.40 -13.89
N SER A 145 4.30 -1.11 -14.99
CA SER A 145 3.37 -0.77 -16.06
C SER A 145 2.06 -1.51 -15.83
N VAL A 146 0.98 -0.77 -15.55
CA VAL A 146 -0.34 -1.31 -15.26
C VAL A 146 -1.26 -1.01 -16.45
N PRO A 147 -1.76 -2.03 -17.18
CA PRO A 147 -2.69 -1.79 -18.28
C PRO A 147 -4.04 -1.31 -17.75
N ASP A 148 -4.61 -0.27 -18.36
CA ASP A 148 -5.97 0.21 -18.11
C ASP A 148 -6.80 0.01 -19.39
N GLU A 149 -7.36 -1.19 -19.55
CA GLU A 149 -8.11 -1.58 -20.75
C GLU A 149 -9.29 -0.64 -21.02
N ALA A 150 -9.96 -0.18 -19.97
CA ALA A 150 -11.10 0.73 -20.08
C ALA A 150 -10.71 2.08 -20.72
N ARG A 151 -9.45 2.50 -20.55
CA ARG A 151 -8.90 3.72 -21.13
C ARG A 151 -7.94 3.46 -22.29
N GLN A 152 -7.76 2.20 -22.70
CA GLN A 152 -6.80 1.79 -23.72
C GLN A 152 -5.41 2.41 -23.50
N SER A 153 -4.94 2.42 -22.24
CA SER A 153 -3.72 3.09 -21.84
C SER A 153 -2.89 2.26 -20.85
N VAL A 154 -1.71 2.76 -20.50
CA VAL A 154 -0.84 2.16 -19.47
C VAL A 154 -0.54 3.22 -18.43
N VAL A 155 -0.81 2.90 -17.17
CA VAL A 155 -0.45 3.73 -16.02
C VAL A 155 0.88 3.25 -15.47
N THR A 156 1.84 4.17 -15.32
CA THR A 156 3.14 3.85 -14.72
C THR A 156 3.14 4.20 -13.24
N ALA A 157 3.40 3.20 -12.39
CA ALA A 157 3.71 3.43 -10.99
C ALA A 157 5.23 3.35 -10.76
N ARG A 158 5.74 4.18 -9.87
CA ARG A 158 7.10 4.09 -9.31
C ARG A 158 6.99 3.52 -7.90
N GLY A 159 7.84 2.59 -7.53
CA GLY A 159 7.79 1.98 -6.22
C GLY A 159 9.16 1.71 -5.63
N GLN A 160 9.14 1.39 -4.34
CA GLN A 160 10.31 1.12 -3.54
C GLN A 160 10.02 -0.03 -2.57
N ASP A 161 10.95 -0.97 -2.46
CA ASP A 161 11.02 -1.94 -1.37
C ASP A 161 11.55 -1.25 -0.12
N LEU A 162 10.75 -1.24 0.95
CA LEU A 162 11.03 -0.46 2.15
C LEU A 162 11.75 -1.32 3.20
N SER A 163 12.86 -0.79 3.73
CA SER A 163 13.63 -1.43 4.81
C SER A 163 13.12 -1.10 6.21
N CYS A 164 12.26 -0.08 6.36
CA CYS A 164 11.79 0.44 7.64
C CYS A 164 10.45 -0.15 8.14
N GLY A 165 10.12 -1.38 7.75
CA GLY A 165 8.90 -2.10 8.17
C GLY A 165 9.06 -2.92 9.45
N PRO A 166 7.98 -3.60 9.90
CA PRO A 166 8.09 -4.60 10.96
C PRO A 166 9.07 -5.72 10.59
N PRO A 167 9.83 -6.30 11.55
CA PRO A 167 10.71 -7.43 11.28
C PRO A 167 9.96 -8.61 10.65
N GLY A 168 10.58 -9.27 9.67
CA GLY A 168 10.00 -10.44 9.00
C GLY A 168 8.88 -10.12 8.00
N ILE A 169 8.66 -8.84 7.67
CA ILE A 169 7.67 -8.39 6.68
C ILE A 169 8.39 -7.79 5.47
N LEU A 170 8.02 -8.23 4.26
CA LEU A 170 8.31 -7.49 3.05
C LEU A 170 7.27 -6.38 2.88
N LEU A 171 7.72 -5.14 2.75
CA LEU A 171 6.87 -3.95 2.59
C LEU A 171 7.29 -3.20 1.34
N CYS A 172 6.33 -2.88 0.47
CA CYS A 172 6.55 -2.02 -0.69
C CYS A 172 5.64 -0.80 -0.64
N ALA A 173 6.14 0.32 -1.16
CA ALA A 173 5.33 1.49 -1.48
C ALA A 173 5.28 1.70 -3.00
N ALA A 174 4.16 2.23 -3.49
CA ALA A 174 3.99 2.63 -4.86
C ALA A 174 3.36 4.02 -4.95
N LEU A 175 3.79 4.79 -5.93
CA LEU A 175 3.35 6.14 -6.25
C LEU A 175 3.03 6.21 -7.75
N VAL A 176 1.91 6.83 -8.10
CA VAL A 176 1.60 7.22 -9.48
C VAL A 176 1.95 8.70 -9.61
N PRO A 177 3.00 9.07 -10.37
CA PRO A 177 3.35 10.47 -10.62
C PRO A 177 2.23 11.25 -11.34
#